data_AF-A0AA97JSB2-F1
#
_entry.id   AF-A0AA97JSB2-F1
#
_cell.length_a   1.000
_cell.length_b   1.000
_cell.length_c   1.000
_cell.angle_alpha   90.00
_cell.angle_beta   90.00
_cell.angle_gamma   90.00
#
_symmetry.space_group_name_H-M   'P 1'
#
loop_
_entity.id
_entity.type
_entity.pdbx_description
1 polymer ?
#
loop_
_entity_poly.entity_id
_entity_poly.type
_entity_poly.pdbx_seq_one_letter_code
_entity_poly.pdbx_strand_id
1 'polypeptide(L)'
;MAGAQVHMCKTIFPAHANQHGELSAGQLLKWIDTTACLAAEKHAGFSCVTASVDDIQFEETARVGQIIGIKAKVNRAFNTSMEVGVKVTLQDPLTNVEKLISVAFSTYVARPADGEKVTLKPVELLTPQDSLEYTLAAERRKIRLDHEHDFKILIQECGMKNEHVCNKEEDAVSTDLTHVQSIELVLPPHANHQGNTFGGQIMAWMETAATISASRLSCCHPTLKSVDMFKFRGPSTVGDRLIFNAIVNNTFQKSVEVGVRVEAYNCEEWGKGHARHINSAFFIFNAIKENGELFTFPRVKSTTKDGLRRYHEAIARKRIRLARKYVLLRKEDDFIPDPWDQTNQVNIINNNIAELTIMAEKPGWEVARTLDHIRIFTLEEDSLAIKVEMQVQIPSELAFSLLSDFTLQNF
;
A
#
# COMPACT_ATOMS: atom_id res chain seq x y z
N MET A 1 12.45 -12.66 22.02
CA MET A 1 10.99 -12.80 22.30
C MET A 1 10.36 -13.04 20.95
N ALA A 2 9.58 -14.11 20.75
CA ALA A 2 8.94 -14.43 19.47
C ALA A 2 8.40 -13.14 18.80
N GLY A 3 8.83 -12.88 17.56
CA GLY A 3 8.67 -11.61 16.84
C GLY A 3 7.27 -11.01 17.03
N ALA A 4 7.18 -9.68 17.14
CA ALA A 4 5.99 -8.93 17.57
C ALA A 4 4.77 -9.16 16.63
N GLN A 5 4.15 -10.31 16.77
CA GLN A 5 2.95 -10.73 16.07
C GLN A 5 1.75 -10.45 16.97
N VAL A 6 0.68 -9.98 16.33
CA VAL A 6 -0.61 -9.71 16.94
C VAL A 6 -1.68 -10.35 16.08
N HIS A 7 -2.68 -10.96 16.72
CA HIS A 7 -3.82 -11.54 16.04
C HIS A 7 -5.11 -10.96 16.62
N MET A 8 -6.00 -10.52 15.73
CA MET A 8 -7.35 -10.06 16.07
C MET A 8 -8.37 -10.93 15.33
N CYS A 9 -9.37 -11.42 16.04
CA CYS A 9 -10.54 -12.07 15.46
C CYS A 9 -11.79 -11.25 15.77
N LYS A 10 -12.65 -11.03 14.76
CA LYS A 10 -13.90 -10.28 14.90
C LYS A 10 -15.02 -10.99 14.15
N THR A 11 -16.12 -11.28 14.86
CA THR A 11 -17.38 -11.63 14.23
C THR A 11 -18.01 -10.37 13.61
N ILE A 12 -18.53 -10.50 12.40
CA ILE A 12 -19.21 -9.41 11.70
C ILE A 12 -20.65 -9.33 12.20
N PHE A 13 -20.95 -8.27 12.95
CA PHE A 13 -22.29 -7.95 13.41
C PHE A 13 -22.97 -6.97 12.44
N PRO A 14 -24.31 -6.86 12.47
CA PRO A 14 -25.04 -5.88 11.65
C PRO A 14 -24.52 -4.45 11.79
N ALA A 15 -24.05 -4.04 12.98
CA ALA A 15 -23.47 -2.72 13.22
C ALA A 15 -22.16 -2.46 12.45
N HIS A 16 -21.51 -3.50 11.91
CA HIS A 16 -20.30 -3.39 11.09
C HIS A 16 -20.60 -3.41 9.58
N ALA A 17 -21.85 -3.65 9.20
CA ALA A 17 -22.23 -3.91 7.83
C ALA A 17 -23.02 -2.75 7.21
N ASN A 18 -23.03 -2.73 5.88
CA ASN A 18 -23.90 -1.89 5.09
C ASN A 18 -25.33 -2.46 5.02
N GLN A 19 -26.21 -1.76 4.32
CA GLN A 19 -27.61 -2.16 4.11
C GLN A 19 -27.81 -3.52 3.41
N HIS A 20 -26.78 -4.06 2.75
CA HIS A 20 -26.80 -5.38 2.11
C HIS A 20 -26.22 -6.50 2.99
N GLY A 21 -25.88 -6.18 4.25
CA GLY A 21 -25.28 -7.12 5.18
C GLY A 21 -23.82 -7.45 4.85
N GLU A 22 -23.14 -6.62 4.06
CA GLU A 22 -21.72 -6.76 3.76
C GLU A 22 -20.89 -5.85 4.66
N LEU A 23 -19.73 -6.31 5.11
CA LEU A 23 -18.82 -5.57 5.97
C LEU A 23 -18.41 -4.23 5.32
N SER A 24 -18.56 -3.13 6.04
CA SER A 24 -18.02 -1.83 5.61
C SER A 24 -16.51 -1.94 5.44
N ALA A 25 -16.02 -1.55 4.26
CA ALA A 25 -14.60 -1.60 3.98
C ALA A 25 -13.82 -0.61 4.86
N GLY A 26 -14.41 0.53 5.23
CA GLY A 26 -13.85 1.45 6.20
C GLY A 26 -13.68 0.82 7.58
N GLN A 27 -14.66 0.03 8.03
CA GLN A 27 -14.54 -0.72 9.29
C GLN A 27 -13.40 -1.76 9.23
N LEU A 28 -13.24 -2.44 8.09
CA LEU A 28 -12.14 -3.38 7.90
C LEU A 28 -10.78 -2.67 7.92
N LEU A 29 -10.64 -1.53 7.23
CA LEU A 29 -9.43 -0.70 7.24
C LEU A 29 -9.07 -0.24 8.67
N LYS A 30 -10.07 0.12 9.48
CA LYS A 30 -9.88 0.47 10.88
C LYS A 30 -9.32 -0.70 11.70
N TRP A 31 -9.86 -1.91 11.51
CA TRP A 31 -9.35 -3.10 12.22
C TRP A 31 -7.95 -3.53 11.75
N ILE A 32 -7.67 -3.41 10.45
CA ILE A 32 -6.32 -3.64 9.88
C ILE A 32 -5.31 -2.73 10.57
N ASP A 33 -5.57 -1.42 10.58
CA ASP A 33 -4.67 -0.43 11.18
C ASP A 33 -4.53 -0.61 12.68
N THR A 34 -5.63 -0.90 13.40
CA THR A 34 -5.58 -1.16 14.85
C THR A 34 -4.67 -2.36 15.15
N THR A 35 -4.81 -3.46 14.40
CA THR A 35 -4.03 -4.67 14.62
C THR A 35 -2.55 -4.45 14.28
N ALA A 36 -2.27 -3.71 13.21
CA ALA A 36 -0.91 -3.40 12.78
C ALA A 36 -0.22 -2.39 13.71
N CYS A 37 -0.94 -1.38 14.20
CA CYS A 37 -0.46 -0.44 15.20
C CYS A 37 -0.07 -1.18 16.49
N LEU A 38 -0.91 -2.11 16.98
CA LEU A 38 -0.58 -2.91 18.16
C LEU A 38 0.68 -3.77 17.96
N ALA A 39 0.89 -4.34 16.78
CA ALA A 39 2.13 -5.05 16.46
C ALA A 39 3.34 -4.12 16.48
N ALA A 40 3.19 -2.91 15.93
CA ALA A 40 4.23 -1.89 15.95
C ALA A 40 4.56 -1.42 17.38
N GLU A 41 3.55 -1.12 18.20
CA GLU A 41 3.72 -0.71 19.61
C GLU A 41 4.36 -1.82 20.44
N LYS A 42 3.98 -3.10 20.21
CA LYS A 42 4.61 -4.26 20.87
C LYS A 42 6.10 -4.39 20.54
N HIS A 43 6.52 -4.02 19.34
CA HIS A 43 7.93 -4.01 18.94
C HIS A 43 8.69 -2.78 19.45
N ALA A 44 8.07 -1.60 19.35
CA ALA A 44 8.68 -0.32 19.74
C ALA A 44 8.80 -0.17 21.26
N GLY A 45 7.81 -0.64 22.02
CA GLY A 45 7.65 -0.29 23.43
C GLY A 45 7.14 1.14 23.68
N PHE A 46 6.73 1.84 22.61
CA PHE A 46 6.21 3.22 22.63
C PHE A 46 4.93 3.29 21.81
N SER A 47 4.18 4.39 21.94
CA SER A 47 3.04 4.61 21.05
C SER A 47 3.51 4.83 19.61
N CYS A 48 2.76 4.31 18.66
CA CYS A 48 3.06 4.38 17.24
C CYS A 48 1.93 5.08 16.49
N VAL A 49 2.29 5.77 15.41
CA VAL A 49 1.32 6.40 14.50
C VAL A 49 1.53 5.91 13.07
N THR A 50 0.43 5.81 12.32
CA THR A 50 0.44 5.38 10.92
C THR A 50 1.06 6.47 10.04
N ALA A 51 2.15 6.15 9.34
CA ALA A 51 2.84 7.08 8.45
C ALA A 51 2.43 6.90 6.99
N SER A 52 2.27 5.65 6.54
CA SER A 52 1.80 5.34 5.20
C SER A 52 1.15 3.96 5.15
N VAL A 53 0.32 3.77 4.13
CA VAL A 53 -0.36 2.51 3.82
C VAL A 53 -0.06 2.21 2.36
N ASP A 54 0.33 0.97 2.05
CA ASP A 54 0.61 0.51 0.69
C ASP A 54 -0.69 0.26 -0.09
N ASP A 55 -0.58 -0.18 -1.34
CA ASP A 55 -1.75 -0.60 -2.11
C ASP A 55 -2.47 -1.75 -1.37
N ILE A 56 -3.75 -1.58 -1.08
CA ILE A 56 -4.60 -2.62 -0.47
C ILE A 56 -5.60 -3.08 -1.50
N GLN A 57 -5.64 -4.38 -1.78
CA GLN A 57 -6.65 -5.00 -2.63
C GLN A 57 -7.53 -5.96 -1.81
N PHE A 58 -8.83 -5.92 -2.05
CA PHE A 58 -9.82 -6.79 -1.42
C PHE A 58 -10.29 -7.82 -2.42
N GLU A 59 -10.01 -9.10 -2.18
CA GLU A 59 -10.41 -10.19 -3.08
C GLU A 59 -11.84 -10.66 -2.86
N GLU A 60 -12.29 -10.62 -1.61
CA GLU A 60 -13.59 -11.13 -1.20
C GLU A 60 -14.32 -10.09 -0.34
N THR A 61 -15.65 -10.11 -0.41
CA THR A 61 -16.50 -9.25 0.42
C THR A 61 -17.09 -10.08 1.56
N ALA A 62 -16.78 -9.70 2.79
CA ALA A 62 -17.28 -10.39 3.97
C ALA A 62 -18.70 -9.96 4.33
N ARG A 63 -19.49 -10.86 4.93
CA ARG A 63 -20.89 -10.65 5.29
C ARG A 63 -21.14 -10.87 6.78
N VAL A 64 -22.26 -10.32 7.26
CA VAL A 64 -22.74 -10.52 8.65
C VAL A 64 -22.81 -12.01 8.98
N GLY A 65 -22.34 -12.36 10.19
CA GLY A 65 -22.27 -13.74 10.69
C GLY A 65 -20.93 -14.43 10.41
N GLN A 66 -20.13 -13.95 9.46
CA GLN A 66 -18.79 -14.50 9.21
C GLN A 66 -17.75 -13.92 10.18
N ILE A 67 -16.58 -14.55 10.24
CA ILE A 67 -15.49 -14.19 11.16
C ILE A 67 -14.30 -13.68 10.36
N ILE A 68 -13.80 -12.49 10.71
CA ILE A 68 -12.59 -11.90 10.17
C ILE A 68 -11.42 -12.24 11.10
N GLY A 69 -10.37 -12.84 10.56
CA GLY A 69 -9.08 -13.03 11.19
C GLY A 69 -8.05 -12.05 10.62
N ILE A 70 -7.40 -11.25 11.46
CA ILE A 70 -6.34 -10.31 11.07
C ILE A 70 -5.07 -10.70 11.80
N LYS A 71 -4.02 -11.04 11.06
CA LYS A 71 -2.69 -11.32 11.60
C LYS A 71 -1.75 -10.21 11.17
N ALA A 72 -1.14 -9.51 12.12
CA ALA A 72 -0.16 -8.48 11.85
C ALA A 72 1.20 -8.85 12.46
N LYS A 73 2.28 -8.53 11.75
CA LYS A 73 3.67 -8.81 12.16
C LYS A 73 4.60 -7.73 11.66
N VAL A 74 5.54 -7.31 12.50
CA VAL A 74 6.62 -6.40 12.07
C VAL A 74 7.59 -7.16 11.19
N ASN A 75 7.69 -6.79 9.91
CA ASN A 75 8.59 -7.42 8.95
C ASN A 75 10.02 -6.85 9.09
N ARG A 76 10.11 -5.53 9.31
CA ARG A 76 11.38 -4.84 9.44
C ARG A 76 11.24 -3.56 10.25
N ALA A 77 12.10 -3.39 11.23
CA ALA A 77 12.34 -2.12 11.90
C ALA A 77 13.52 -1.41 11.22
N PHE A 78 13.36 -0.11 10.99
CA PHE A 78 14.41 0.77 10.50
C PHE A 78 14.92 1.63 11.66
N ASN A 79 15.13 2.93 11.44
CA ASN A 79 15.55 3.83 12.51
C ASN A 79 14.39 4.19 13.44
N THR A 80 13.49 5.08 13.00
CA THR A 80 12.29 5.51 13.75
C THR A 80 11.00 4.89 13.23
N SER A 81 11.07 4.23 12.07
CA SER A 81 9.93 3.62 11.38
C SER A 81 10.06 2.12 11.28
N MET A 82 8.94 1.44 11.08
CA MET A 82 8.88 0.01 10.84
C MET A 82 7.79 -0.33 9.84
N GLU A 83 8.03 -1.37 9.06
CA GLU A 83 7.02 -1.97 8.20
C GLU A 83 6.30 -3.10 8.94
N VAL A 84 4.98 -3.09 8.88
CA VAL A 84 4.11 -4.14 9.41
C VAL A 84 3.36 -4.78 8.25
N GLY A 85 3.50 -6.09 8.09
CA GLY A 85 2.69 -6.90 7.19
C GLY A 85 1.40 -7.34 7.88
N VAL A 86 0.30 -7.33 7.14
CA VAL A 86 -1.03 -7.73 7.61
C VAL A 86 -1.64 -8.74 6.65
N LYS A 87 -2.12 -9.85 7.17
CA LYS A 87 -2.91 -10.85 6.44
C LYS A 87 -4.33 -10.90 7.01
N VAL A 88 -5.32 -10.72 6.15
CA VAL A 88 -6.74 -10.74 6.49
C VAL A 88 -7.38 -11.97 5.88
N THR A 89 -7.98 -12.81 6.73
CA THR A 89 -8.72 -14.00 6.31
C THR A 89 -10.16 -13.94 6.78
N LEU A 90 -11.03 -14.61 6.02
CA LEU A 90 -12.46 -14.74 6.26
C LEU A 90 -12.76 -16.20 6.55
N GLN A 91 -13.40 -16.48 7.66
CA GLN A 91 -13.90 -17.81 7.98
C GLN A 91 -15.42 -17.78 8.05
N ASP A 92 -16.05 -18.71 7.34
CA ASP A 92 -17.47 -19.00 7.50
C ASP A 92 -17.63 -20.05 8.62
N PRO A 93 -18.31 -19.72 9.75
CA PRO A 93 -18.44 -20.63 10.88
C PRO A 93 -19.33 -21.85 10.58
N LEU A 94 -20.16 -21.81 9.53
CA LEU A 94 -21.03 -22.94 9.16
C LEU A 94 -20.30 -23.97 8.31
N THR A 95 -19.46 -23.51 7.38
CA THR A 95 -18.74 -24.37 6.43
C THR A 95 -17.29 -24.64 6.84
N ASN A 96 -16.75 -23.88 7.80
CA ASN A 96 -15.34 -23.84 8.18
C ASN A 96 -14.37 -23.56 7.03
N VAL A 97 -14.86 -23.04 5.91
CA VAL A 97 -14.01 -22.61 4.80
C VAL A 97 -13.34 -21.29 5.16
N GLU A 98 -12.01 -21.24 5.07
CA GLU A 98 -11.21 -20.04 5.22
C GLU A 98 -10.80 -19.50 3.84
N LYS A 99 -10.98 -18.20 3.62
CA LYS A 99 -10.58 -17.48 2.39
C LYS A 99 -9.66 -16.31 2.72
N LEU A 100 -8.74 -16.01 1.81
CA LEU A 100 -7.93 -14.79 1.88
C LEU A 100 -8.75 -13.59 1.39
N ILE A 101 -8.86 -12.54 2.21
CA ILE A 101 -9.47 -11.27 1.77
C ILE A 101 -8.40 -10.33 1.23
N SER A 102 -7.31 -10.16 1.98
CA SER A 102 -6.30 -9.16 1.65
C SER A 102 -4.96 -9.45 2.32
N VAL A 103 -3.88 -9.07 1.65
CA VAL A 103 -2.56 -8.90 2.22
C VAL A 103 -2.19 -7.43 2.05
N ALA A 104 -1.82 -6.77 3.14
CA ALA A 104 -1.54 -5.35 3.17
C ALA A 104 -0.23 -5.07 3.91
N PHE A 105 0.41 -3.96 3.57
CA PHE A 105 1.59 -3.47 4.27
C PHE A 105 1.35 -2.04 4.73
N SER A 106 1.85 -1.70 5.91
CA SER A 106 1.70 -0.36 6.48
C SER A 106 2.97 0.03 7.22
N THR A 107 3.30 1.31 7.16
CA THR A 107 4.48 1.87 7.84
C THR A 107 4.04 2.64 9.06
N TYR A 108 4.63 2.32 10.21
CA TYR A 108 4.40 3.00 11.48
C TYR A 108 5.66 3.72 11.92
N VAL A 109 5.48 4.81 12.65
CA VAL A 109 6.56 5.60 13.26
C VAL A 109 6.34 5.67 14.76
N ALA A 110 7.38 5.34 15.52
CA ALA A 110 7.34 5.44 16.98
C ALA A 110 7.33 6.91 17.43
N ARG A 111 6.48 7.22 18.41
CA ARG A 111 6.30 8.54 19.02
C ARG A 111 6.40 8.44 20.55
N PRO A 112 7.61 8.61 21.09
CA PRO A 112 7.85 8.74 22.53
C PRO A 112 7.13 9.97 23.09
N ALA A 113 6.68 9.90 24.35
CA ALA A 113 5.90 10.97 24.98
C ALA A 113 6.69 12.27 25.22
N ASP A 114 8.01 12.15 25.36
CA ASP A 114 8.99 13.23 25.55
C ASP A 114 9.45 13.87 24.23
N GLY A 115 9.01 13.34 23.08
CA GLY A 115 9.41 13.83 21.76
C GLY A 115 10.85 13.46 21.37
N GLU A 116 11.51 12.59 22.14
CA GLU A 116 12.86 12.13 21.83
C GLU A 116 12.89 11.26 20.57
N LYS A 117 14.03 11.26 19.87
CA LYS A 117 14.26 10.35 18.75
C LYS A 117 14.55 8.96 19.29
N VAL A 118 13.70 7.99 18.97
CA VAL A 118 13.91 6.58 19.33
C VAL A 118 14.52 5.81 18.16
N THR A 119 15.58 5.07 18.46
CA THR A 119 16.14 4.05 17.57
C THR A 119 15.50 2.71 17.91
N LEU A 120 14.81 2.12 16.95
CA LEU A 120 14.13 0.85 17.11
C LEU A 120 15.12 -0.32 17.12
N LYS A 121 14.80 -1.35 17.92
CA LYS A 121 15.58 -2.59 17.91
C LYS A 121 15.35 -3.33 16.57
N PRO A 122 16.39 -3.97 16.00
CA PRO A 122 16.20 -4.86 14.85
C PRO A 122 15.20 -5.97 15.15
N VAL A 123 14.51 -6.44 14.11
CA VAL A 123 13.59 -7.60 14.22
C VAL A 123 14.41 -8.88 14.29
N GLU A 124 14.09 -9.77 15.24
CA GLU A 124 14.67 -11.11 15.29
C GLU A 124 14.16 -11.94 14.10
N LEU A 125 15.09 -12.48 13.28
CA LEU A 125 14.78 -13.32 12.13
C LEU A 125 15.02 -14.78 12.52
N LEU A 126 13.96 -15.59 12.57
CA LEU A 126 14.03 -16.98 13.06
C LEU A 126 13.82 -17.99 11.93
N THR A 127 13.03 -17.62 10.92
CA THR A 127 12.66 -18.49 9.81
C THR A 127 13.15 -17.94 8.47
N PRO A 128 13.30 -18.78 7.42
CA PRO A 128 13.62 -18.31 6.07
C PRO A 128 12.60 -17.28 5.56
N GLN A 129 11.33 -17.45 5.93
CA GLN A 129 10.26 -16.50 5.61
C GLN A 129 10.49 -15.13 6.26
N ASP A 130 11.01 -15.08 7.50
CA ASP A 130 11.35 -13.82 8.16
C ASP A 130 12.45 -13.08 7.40
N SER A 131 13.50 -13.79 6.99
CA SER A 131 14.61 -13.23 6.20
C SER A 131 14.14 -12.69 4.85
N LEU A 132 13.23 -13.42 4.19
CA LEU A 132 12.61 -12.98 2.94
C LEU A 132 11.76 -11.71 3.15
N GLU A 133 10.85 -11.73 4.13
CA GLU A 133 9.99 -10.58 4.46
C GLU A 133 10.80 -9.33 4.81
N TYR A 134 11.91 -9.51 5.54
CA TYR A 134 12.84 -8.45 5.92
C TYR A 134 13.53 -7.81 4.71
N THR A 135 13.98 -8.63 3.74
CA THR A 135 14.59 -8.15 2.50
C THR A 135 13.56 -7.44 1.63
N LEU A 136 12.40 -8.04 1.41
CA LEU A 136 11.31 -7.43 0.64
C LEU A 136 10.79 -6.12 1.26
N ALA A 137 10.90 -5.96 2.57
CA ALA A 137 10.52 -4.70 3.24
C ALA A 137 11.42 -3.52 2.84
N ALA A 138 12.70 -3.75 2.50
CA ALA A 138 13.56 -2.70 1.95
C ALA A 138 13.12 -2.29 0.53
N GLU A 139 12.81 -3.26 -0.32
CA GLU A 139 12.32 -3.00 -1.68
C GLU A 139 10.99 -2.25 -1.66
N ARG A 140 10.04 -2.68 -0.84
CA ARG A 140 8.77 -1.96 -0.65
C ARG A 140 9.00 -0.54 -0.13
N ARG A 141 9.96 -0.34 0.78
CA ARG A 141 10.32 1.00 1.25
C ARG A 141 10.86 1.89 0.12
N LYS A 142 11.67 1.36 -0.79
CA LYS A 142 12.16 2.11 -1.96
C LYS A 142 10.99 2.56 -2.84
N ILE A 143 10.06 1.65 -3.15
CA ILE A 143 8.82 1.97 -3.89
C ILE A 143 8.02 3.09 -3.20
N ARG A 144 7.89 3.08 -1.87
CA ARG A 144 7.18 4.14 -1.12
C ARG A 144 7.83 5.51 -1.28
N LEU A 145 9.15 5.57 -1.24
CA LEU A 145 9.92 6.82 -1.31
C LEU A 145 9.94 7.38 -2.74
N ASP A 146 10.06 6.50 -3.73
CA ASP A 146 10.15 6.87 -5.14
C ASP A 146 8.77 7.13 -5.76
N HIS A 147 7.68 6.68 -5.13
CA HIS A 147 6.32 6.81 -5.67
C HIS A 147 5.92 8.23 -6.09
N GLU A 148 6.25 9.25 -5.29
CA GLU A 148 5.92 10.63 -5.65
C GLU A 148 6.74 11.11 -6.86
N HIS A 149 7.94 10.59 -7.05
CA HIS A 149 8.79 10.88 -8.21
C HIS A 149 8.28 10.16 -9.46
N ASP A 150 8.03 8.85 -9.38
CA ASP A 150 7.48 8.03 -10.46
C ASP A 150 6.15 8.60 -10.97
N PHE A 151 5.28 9.01 -10.04
CA PHE A 151 4.02 9.62 -10.37
C PHE A 151 4.20 10.93 -11.14
N LYS A 152 5.16 11.80 -10.73
CA LYS A 152 5.43 13.05 -11.43
C LYS A 152 5.95 12.83 -12.85
N ILE A 153 6.82 11.84 -13.06
CA ILE A 153 7.33 11.48 -14.40
C ILE A 153 6.17 11.06 -15.30
N LEU A 154 5.32 10.14 -14.84
CA LEU A 154 4.18 9.66 -15.63
C LEU A 154 3.18 10.77 -15.99
N ILE A 155 2.98 11.73 -15.09
CA ILE A 155 2.16 12.92 -15.38
C ILE A 155 2.81 13.80 -16.44
N GLN A 156 4.13 13.99 -16.40
CA GLN A 156 4.87 14.74 -17.42
C GLN A 156 4.78 14.06 -18.79
N GLU A 157 4.86 12.73 -18.86
CA GLU A 157 4.68 11.96 -20.10
C GLU A 157 3.23 12.01 -20.63
N CYS A 158 2.26 12.08 -19.72
CA CYS A 158 0.84 12.23 -20.09
C CYS A 158 0.50 13.67 -20.50
N GLY A 159 1.30 14.66 -20.08
CA GLY A 159 1.17 16.06 -20.46
C GLY A 159 1.79 16.33 -21.84
N MET A 160 1.07 17.09 -22.69
CA MET A 160 1.47 17.57 -24.03
C MET A 160 1.16 16.70 -25.26
N LYS A 161 0.17 15.79 -25.22
CA LYS A 161 -0.40 15.23 -26.48
C LYS A 161 -1.92 15.24 -26.61
N ASN A 162 -2.69 15.39 -25.53
CA ASN A 162 -4.13 15.20 -25.56
C ASN A 162 -4.94 16.39 -24.99
N GLU A 163 -4.76 17.60 -25.55
CA GLU A 163 -5.72 18.70 -25.33
C GLU A 163 -7.10 18.44 -25.98
N HIS A 164 -7.27 17.33 -26.70
CA HIS A 164 -8.39 17.14 -27.63
C HIS A 164 -9.52 16.16 -27.23
N VAL A 165 -9.53 15.55 -26.03
CA VAL A 165 -10.41 14.37 -25.83
C VAL A 165 -11.75 14.61 -25.09
N CYS A 166 -11.97 15.70 -24.36
CA CYS A 166 -13.17 15.77 -23.50
C CYS A 166 -14.40 16.49 -24.07
N ASN A 167 -14.30 17.17 -25.23
CA ASN A 167 -15.37 18.07 -25.70
C ASN A 167 -16.38 17.46 -26.70
N LYS A 168 -16.32 16.16 -27.01
CA LYS A 168 -17.13 15.55 -28.10
C LYS A 168 -18.01 14.36 -27.71
N GLU A 169 -18.24 14.09 -26.43
CA GLU A 169 -19.11 12.98 -26.01
C GLU A 169 -20.37 13.50 -25.32
N GLU A 170 -21.49 13.45 -26.06
CA GLU A 170 -22.79 13.98 -25.63
C GLU A 170 -23.31 13.30 -24.34
N ASP A 171 -22.94 12.04 -24.08
CA ASP A 171 -23.45 11.22 -22.96
C ASP A 171 -22.56 11.22 -21.70
N ALA A 172 -21.52 12.05 -21.62
CA ALA A 172 -20.63 12.09 -20.44
C ALA A 172 -21.23 12.88 -19.27
N VAL A 173 -21.18 12.30 -18.06
CA VAL A 173 -21.73 12.86 -16.81
C VAL A 173 -20.70 13.78 -16.13
N SER A 174 -21.15 14.91 -15.59
CA SER A 174 -20.24 15.82 -14.86
C SER A 174 -19.79 15.23 -13.53
N THR A 175 -18.49 15.30 -13.23
CA THR A 175 -17.94 14.88 -11.93
C THR A 175 -18.40 15.77 -10.78
N ASP A 176 -18.81 17.01 -11.03
CA ASP A 176 -19.22 17.96 -9.99
C ASP A 176 -20.43 17.45 -9.17
N LEU A 177 -21.34 16.70 -9.81
CA LEU A 177 -22.51 16.09 -9.15
C LEU A 177 -22.11 15.02 -8.12
N THR A 178 -20.91 14.47 -8.22
CA THR A 178 -20.40 13.42 -7.34
C THR A 178 -19.68 13.97 -6.11
N HIS A 179 -19.53 15.30 -5.99
CA HIS A 179 -18.77 15.93 -4.91
C HIS A 179 -19.44 15.75 -3.54
N VAL A 180 -18.75 15.11 -2.60
CA VAL A 180 -19.19 14.90 -1.23
C VAL A 180 -18.24 15.64 -0.29
N GLN A 181 -18.81 16.40 0.64
CA GLN A 181 -18.10 16.95 1.77
C GLN A 181 -18.70 16.39 3.06
N SER A 182 -17.86 15.83 3.92
CA SER A 182 -18.23 15.44 5.27
C SER A 182 -17.28 16.10 6.27
N ILE A 183 -17.76 16.34 7.49
CA ILE A 183 -16.98 16.92 8.57
C ILE A 183 -17.14 16.03 9.80
N GLU A 184 -16.02 15.58 10.36
CA GLU A 184 -15.99 14.77 11.58
C GLU A 184 -15.20 15.48 12.67
N LEU A 185 -15.72 15.43 13.90
CA LEU A 185 -14.99 15.90 15.07
C LEU A 185 -14.16 14.74 15.64
N VAL A 186 -12.86 14.96 15.84
CA VAL A 186 -12.00 13.98 16.52
C VAL A 186 -12.32 13.99 18.01
N LEU A 187 -12.84 12.87 18.48
CA LEU A 187 -13.20 12.64 19.89
C LEU A 187 -12.18 11.69 20.53
N PRO A 188 -12.13 11.60 21.87
CA PRO A 188 -11.23 10.68 22.57
C PRO A 188 -11.18 9.23 22.05
N PRO A 189 -12.30 8.56 21.69
CA PRO A 189 -12.23 7.18 21.16
C PRO A 189 -11.59 7.08 19.75
N HIS A 190 -11.36 8.20 19.07
CA HIS A 190 -10.76 8.27 17.74
C HIS A 190 -9.23 8.40 17.80
N ALA A 191 -8.66 8.55 18.99
CA ALA A 191 -7.26 8.81 19.21
C ALA A 191 -6.64 7.85 20.23
N ASN A 192 -5.32 7.73 20.19
CA ASN A 192 -4.56 7.02 21.20
C ASN A 192 -4.52 7.79 22.53
N HIS A 193 -3.94 7.19 23.56
CA HIS A 193 -3.82 7.80 24.89
C HIS A 193 -2.98 9.09 24.93
N GLN A 194 -2.19 9.36 23.90
CA GLN A 194 -1.45 10.62 23.72
C GLN A 194 -2.26 11.68 22.96
N GLY A 195 -3.50 11.37 22.56
CA GLY A 195 -4.37 12.28 21.84
C GLY A 195 -4.13 12.33 20.33
N ASN A 196 -3.29 11.48 19.75
CA ASN A 196 -3.09 11.38 18.29
C ASN A 196 -4.17 10.51 17.64
N THR A 197 -4.82 11.03 16.60
CA THR A 197 -5.88 10.33 15.86
C THR A 197 -5.34 9.06 15.19
N PHE A 198 -6.08 7.94 15.31
CA PHE A 198 -5.71 6.70 14.63
C PHE A 198 -5.87 6.82 13.11
N GLY A 199 -4.86 6.38 12.35
CA GLY A 199 -4.91 6.39 10.88
C GLY A 199 -6.08 5.55 10.34
N GLY A 200 -6.38 4.43 11.00
CA GLY A 200 -7.52 3.56 10.70
C GLY A 200 -8.88 4.25 10.83
N GLN A 201 -9.01 5.15 11.80
CA GLN A 201 -10.25 5.92 11.96
C GLN A 201 -10.42 6.93 10.82
N ILE A 202 -9.35 7.60 10.41
CA ILE A 202 -9.35 8.51 9.25
C ILE A 202 -9.71 7.73 7.98
N MET A 203 -9.09 6.56 7.76
CA MET A 203 -9.39 5.70 6.61
C MET A 203 -10.86 5.26 6.56
N ALA A 204 -11.47 4.95 7.70
CA ALA A 204 -12.88 4.58 7.76
C ALA A 204 -13.82 5.71 7.30
N TRP A 205 -13.55 6.94 7.76
CA TRP A 205 -14.31 8.12 7.33
C TRP A 205 -14.06 8.47 5.87
N MET A 206 -12.83 8.33 5.38
CA MET A 206 -12.51 8.52 3.97
C MET A 206 -13.28 7.54 3.08
N GLU A 207 -13.30 6.26 3.44
CA GLU A 207 -14.03 5.23 2.70
C GLU A 207 -15.53 5.54 2.66
N THR A 208 -16.11 5.96 3.78
CA THR A 208 -17.53 6.35 3.85
C THR A 208 -17.84 7.50 2.89
N ALA A 209 -17.02 8.57 2.90
CA ALA A 209 -17.18 9.70 1.98
C ALA A 209 -16.98 9.28 0.51
N ALA A 210 -16.01 8.40 0.24
CA ALA A 210 -15.72 7.91 -1.10
C ALA A 210 -16.87 7.06 -1.66
N THR A 211 -17.43 6.17 -0.84
CA THR A 211 -18.57 5.30 -1.16
C THR A 211 -19.81 6.12 -1.49
N ILE A 212 -20.09 7.21 -0.77
CA ILE A 212 -21.18 8.14 -1.11
C ILE A 212 -20.92 8.81 -2.47
N SER A 213 -19.69 9.26 -2.74
CA SER A 213 -19.34 9.90 -4.03
C SER A 213 -19.50 8.94 -5.21
N ALA A 214 -19.03 7.69 -5.09
CA ALA A 214 -19.23 6.64 -6.07
C ALA A 214 -20.73 6.31 -6.28
N SER A 215 -21.49 6.24 -5.18
CA SER A 215 -22.94 5.94 -5.22
C SER A 215 -23.73 7.02 -5.96
N ARG A 216 -23.32 8.30 -5.87
CA ARG A 216 -23.95 9.40 -6.63
C ARG A 216 -23.77 9.27 -8.14
N LEU A 217 -22.73 8.56 -8.59
CA LEU A 217 -22.49 8.32 -10.02
C LEU A 217 -23.21 7.07 -10.54
N SER A 218 -23.20 5.98 -9.78
CA SER A 218 -23.79 4.71 -10.23
C SER A 218 -25.28 4.57 -9.91
N CYS A 219 -25.79 5.31 -8.92
CA CYS A 219 -27.10 5.06 -8.30
C CYS A 219 -27.27 3.60 -7.84
N CYS A 220 -26.17 2.90 -7.56
CA CYS A 220 -26.10 1.53 -7.08
C CYS A 220 -25.18 1.48 -5.86
N HIS A 221 -25.07 0.32 -5.21
CA HIS A 221 -24.16 0.13 -4.08
C HIS A 221 -22.74 -0.22 -4.57
N PRO A 222 -21.75 0.67 -4.38
CA PRO A 222 -20.39 0.39 -4.78
C PRO A 222 -19.67 -0.41 -3.69
N THR A 223 -18.90 -1.40 -4.11
CA THR A 223 -18.04 -2.22 -3.25
C THR A 223 -16.59 -1.81 -3.49
N LEU A 224 -15.85 -1.56 -2.40
CA LEU A 224 -14.45 -1.18 -2.48
C LEU A 224 -13.61 -2.37 -2.97
N LYS A 225 -12.87 -2.19 -4.07
CA LYS A 225 -11.97 -3.22 -4.62
C LYS A 225 -10.52 -2.98 -4.23
N SER A 226 -10.08 -1.73 -4.21
CA SER A 226 -8.72 -1.40 -3.78
C SER A 226 -8.58 0.04 -3.29
N VAL A 227 -7.54 0.28 -2.49
CA VAL A 227 -7.06 1.60 -2.07
C VAL A 227 -5.63 1.75 -2.55
N ASP A 228 -5.33 2.85 -3.24
CA ASP A 228 -3.96 3.14 -3.69
C ASP A 228 -3.08 3.55 -2.50
N MET A 229 -1.78 3.28 -2.61
CA MET A 229 -0.77 3.68 -1.64
C MET A 229 -0.82 5.19 -1.36
N PHE A 230 -0.77 5.57 -0.09
CA PHE A 230 -0.75 6.96 0.33
C PHE A 230 0.02 7.17 1.64
N LYS A 231 0.34 8.45 1.92
CA LYS A 231 1.03 8.86 3.15
C LYS A 231 0.20 9.85 3.97
N PHE A 232 0.31 9.74 5.29
CA PHE A 232 -0.12 10.76 6.23
C PHE A 232 0.97 11.84 6.32
N ARG A 233 0.64 13.06 5.92
CA ARG A 233 1.55 14.21 5.82
C ARG A 233 1.66 14.99 7.12
N GLY A 234 0.62 14.96 7.95
CA GLY A 234 0.56 15.72 9.20
C GLY A 234 -0.20 14.96 10.28
N PRO A 235 0.08 15.25 11.55
CA PRO A 235 -0.66 14.68 12.67
C PRO A 235 -2.05 15.30 12.77
N SER A 236 -2.98 14.54 13.32
CA SER A 236 -4.27 15.03 13.80
C SER A 236 -4.43 14.62 15.27
N THR A 237 -5.08 15.47 16.05
CA THR A 237 -5.30 15.26 17.48
C THR A 237 -6.75 15.41 17.89
N VAL A 238 -7.10 14.92 19.08
CA VAL A 238 -8.42 15.13 19.70
C VAL A 238 -8.79 16.62 19.68
N GLY A 239 -10.03 16.91 19.25
CA GLY A 239 -10.53 18.27 19.08
C GLY A 239 -10.37 18.84 17.65
N ASP A 240 -9.58 18.20 16.78
CA ASP A 240 -9.53 18.57 15.37
C ASP A 240 -10.88 18.33 14.68
N ARG A 241 -11.21 19.21 13.73
CA ARG A 241 -12.30 19.00 12.76
C ARG A 241 -11.68 18.53 11.47
N LEU A 242 -12.00 17.30 11.06
CA LEU A 242 -11.53 16.72 9.81
C LEU A 242 -12.57 16.94 8.72
N ILE A 243 -12.21 17.67 7.67
CA ILE A 243 -13.02 17.82 6.47
C ILE A 243 -12.57 16.79 5.44
N PHE A 244 -13.51 15.98 4.98
CA PHE A 244 -13.32 14.98 3.93
C PHE A 244 -13.99 15.48 2.64
N ASN A 245 -13.19 15.84 1.64
CA ASN A 245 -13.69 16.21 0.32
C ASN A 245 -13.45 15.06 -0.65
N ALA A 246 -14.53 14.41 -1.08
CA ALA A 246 -14.50 13.26 -1.99
C ALA A 246 -15.14 13.63 -3.34
N ILE A 247 -14.54 13.18 -4.44
CA ILE A 247 -15.09 13.37 -5.79
C ILE A 247 -14.62 12.25 -6.73
N VAL A 248 -15.45 11.86 -7.69
CA VAL A 248 -15.04 10.95 -8.75
C VAL A 248 -13.97 11.64 -9.62
N ASN A 249 -12.84 10.97 -9.79
CA ASN A 249 -11.76 11.45 -10.66
C ASN A 249 -11.94 10.95 -12.09
N ASN A 250 -12.20 9.65 -12.26
CA ASN A 250 -12.33 9.01 -13.57
C ASN A 250 -13.07 7.67 -13.46
N THR A 251 -13.59 7.17 -14.59
CA THR A 251 -14.22 5.87 -14.72
C THR A 251 -13.49 5.00 -15.76
N PHE A 252 -13.47 3.70 -15.50
CA PHE A 252 -12.77 2.71 -16.31
C PHE A 252 -13.69 1.52 -16.61
N GLN A 253 -14.80 1.80 -17.29
CA GLN A 253 -15.87 0.85 -17.61
C GLN A 253 -16.48 0.21 -16.36
N LYS A 254 -15.86 -0.82 -15.78
CA LYS A 254 -16.38 -1.59 -14.64
C LYS A 254 -15.90 -1.09 -13.27
N SER A 255 -15.00 -0.12 -13.26
CA SER A 255 -14.51 0.51 -12.03
C SER A 255 -14.59 2.03 -12.09
N VAL A 256 -14.68 2.65 -10.91
CA VAL A 256 -14.61 4.09 -10.72
C VAL A 256 -13.52 4.41 -9.70
N GLU A 257 -12.74 5.46 -9.96
CA GLU A 257 -11.78 5.99 -9.01
C GLU A 257 -12.36 7.24 -8.34
N VAL A 258 -12.37 7.23 -7.01
CA VAL A 258 -12.78 8.37 -6.17
C VAL A 258 -11.56 8.87 -5.40
N GLY A 259 -11.25 10.16 -5.56
CA GLY A 259 -10.23 10.83 -4.77
C GLY A 259 -10.85 11.41 -3.51
N VAL A 260 -10.21 11.22 -2.36
CA VAL A 260 -10.59 11.85 -1.09
C VAL A 260 -9.41 12.64 -0.54
N ARG A 261 -9.64 13.91 -0.23
CA ARG A 261 -8.68 14.79 0.42
C ARG A 261 -9.15 15.13 1.83
N VAL A 262 -8.25 14.97 2.80
CA VAL A 262 -8.52 15.21 4.23
C VAL A 262 -7.77 16.45 4.71
N GLU A 263 -8.51 17.39 5.26
CA GLU A 263 -7.96 18.57 5.93
C GLU A 263 -8.34 18.57 7.40
N ALA A 264 -7.39 18.95 8.26
CA ALA A 264 -7.62 19.15 9.68
C ALA A 264 -7.60 20.64 10.04
N TYR A 265 -8.47 21.00 10.97
CA TYR A 265 -8.54 22.32 11.57
C TYR A 265 -8.65 22.16 13.08
N ASN A 266 -7.73 22.76 13.83
CA ASN A 266 -7.95 23.01 15.26
C ASN A 266 -8.93 24.20 15.45
N CYS A 267 -9.38 24.46 16.69
CA CYS A 267 -10.35 25.54 16.96
C CYS A 267 -9.89 26.94 16.51
N GLU A 268 -8.60 27.25 16.60
CA GLU A 268 -8.06 28.54 16.19
C GLU A 268 -7.85 28.63 14.67
N GLU A 269 -7.33 27.57 14.07
CA GLU A 269 -7.13 27.37 12.63
C GLU A 269 -8.46 27.45 11.89
N TRP A 270 -9.54 26.93 12.48
CA TRP A 270 -10.89 27.03 11.94
C TRP A 270 -11.33 28.49 11.75
N GLY A 271 -11.10 29.34 12.75
CA GLY A 271 -11.42 30.76 12.68
C GLY A 271 -10.53 31.54 11.69
N LYS A 272 -9.31 31.07 11.45
CA LYS A 272 -8.32 31.71 10.56
C LYS A 272 -8.29 31.12 9.14
N GLY A 273 -9.03 30.05 8.86
CA GLY A 273 -9.04 29.37 7.56
C GLY A 273 -7.73 28.68 7.15
N HIS A 274 -6.85 28.34 8.11
CA HIS A 274 -5.57 27.71 7.82
C HIS A 274 -5.63 26.19 7.99
N ALA A 275 -5.86 25.47 6.89
CA ALA A 275 -6.03 24.03 6.90
C ALA A 275 -4.71 23.26 6.91
N ARG A 276 -4.61 22.21 7.72
CA ARG A 276 -3.52 21.21 7.64
C ARG A 276 -3.94 20.07 6.72
N HIS A 277 -3.24 19.87 5.61
CA HIS A 277 -3.49 18.72 4.74
C HIS A 277 -2.96 17.43 5.39
N ILE A 278 -3.86 16.56 5.83
CA ILE A 278 -3.52 15.31 6.50
C ILE A 278 -3.10 14.25 5.49
N ASN A 279 -3.96 13.94 4.52
CA ASN A 279 -3.64 13.02 3.43
C ASN A 279 -4.63 13.16 2.26
N SER A 280 -4.22 12.62 1.12
CA SER A 280 -5.11 12.31 0.01
C SER A 280 -4.98 10.82 -0.31
N ALA A 281 -6.10 10.14 -0.54
CA ALA A 281 -6.10 8.75 -0.99
C ALA A 281 -7.08 8.56 -2.15
N PHE A 282 -6.89 7.46 -2.89
CA PHE A 282 -7.67 7.13 -4.07
C PHE A 282 -8.26 5.74 -3.90
N PHE A 283 -9.59 5.68 -3.97
CA PHE A 283 -10.39 4.48 -3.73
C PHE A 283 -10.97 4.00 -5.06
N ILE A 284 -10.88 2.70 -5.29
CA ILE A 284 -11.37 2.08 -6.51
C ILE A 284 -12.54 1.20 -6.16
N PHE A 285 -13.70 1.54 -6.73
CA PHE A 285 -14.94 0.82 -6.51
C PHE A 285 -15.37 0.09 -7.77
N ASN A 286 -16.00 -1.05 -7.56
CA ASN A 286 -16.86 -1.69 -8.53
C ASN A 286 -18.31 -1.58 -8.04
N ALA A 287 -19.28 -1.80 -8.91
CA ALA A 287 -20.67 -1.95 -8.49
C ALA A 287 -21.25 -3.18 -9.19
N ILE A 288 -22.19 -3.85 -8.53
CA ILE A 288 -22.92 -4.99 -9.05
C ILE A 288 -24.38 -4.57 -9.19
N LYS A 289 -25.00 -4.93 -10.33
CA LYS A 289 -26.42 -4.72 -10.58
C LYS A 289 -27.25 -5.76 -9.84
N GLU A 290 -28.55 -5.54 -9.70
CA GLU A 290 -29.47 -6.50 -9.05
C GLU A 290 -29.46 -7.90 -9.70
N ASN A 291 -29.15 -8.00 -11.00
CA ASN A 291 -29.02 -9.26 -11.73
C ASN A 291 -27.68 -9.99 -11.50
N GLY A 292 -26.80 -9.47 -10.64
CA GLY A 292 -25.47 -10.03 -10.35
C GLY A 292 -24.37 -9.63 -11.35
N GLU A 293 -24.68 -8.89 -12.41
CA GLU A 293 -23.67 -8.45 -13.37
C GLU A 293 -22.92 -7.21 -12.89
N LEU A 294 -21.65 -7.08 -13.29
CA LEU A 294 -20.86 -5.87 -13.03
C LEU A 294 -21.48 -4.66 -13.74
N PHE A 295 -21.75 -3.61 -12.96
CA PHE A 295 -22.21 -2.32 -13.45
C PHE A 295 -21.15 -1.66 -14.34
N THR A 296 -21.57 -1.09 -15.46
CA THR A 296 -20.71 -0.27 -16.31
C THR A 296 -20.96 1.19 -15.93
N PHE A 297 -19.95 1.85 -15.37
CA PHE A 297 -20.00 3.25 -15.03
C PHE A 297 -20.09 4.13 -16.30
N PRO A 298 -20.90 5.20 -16.26
CA PRO A 298 -20.91 6.18 -17.34
C PRO A 298 -19.54 6.86 -17.45
N ARG A 299 -19.23 7.37 -18.64
CA ARG A 299 -18.05 8.21 -18.82
C ARG A 299 -18.23 9.52 -18.09
N VAL A 300 -17.15 10.04 -17.52
CA VAL A 300 -17.16 11.29 -16.76
C VAL A 300 -16.44 12.41 -17.51
N LYS A 301 -16.98 13.62 -17.41
CA LYS A 301 -16.36 14.85 -17.91
C LYS A 301 -16.18 15.85 -16.77
N SER A 302 -15.15 16.68 -16.89
CA SER A 302 -14.92 17.81 -15.99
C SER A 302 -14.78 19.09 -16.80
N THR A 303 -15.41 20.16 -16.34
CA THR A 303 -15.29 21.51 -16.91
C THR A 303 -14.19 22.33 -16.22
N THR A 304 -13.76 21.93 -15.02
CA THR A 304 -12.75 22.65 -14.24
C THR A 304 -11.33 22.19 -14.56
N LYS A 305 -10.35 23.10 -14.47
CA LYS A 305 -8.92 22.77 -14.61
C LYS A 305 -8.48 21.69 -13.62
N ASP A 306 -8.95 21.79 -12.37
CA ASP A 306 -8.65 20.81 -11.33
C ASP A 306 -9.25 19.44 -11.61
N GLY A 307 -10.48 19.36 -12.12
CA GLY A 307 -11.06 18.07 -12.46
C GLY A 307 -10.42 17.44 -13.71
N LEU A 308 -9.95 18.24 -14.68
CA LEU A 308 -9.14 17.72 -15.79
C LEU A 308 -7.80 17.17 -15.30
N ARG A 309 -7.14 17.86 -14.36
CA ARG A 309 -5.95 17.35 -13.67
C ARG A 309 -6.23 15.99 -13.02
N ARG A 310 -7.29 15.89 -12.20
CA ARG A 310 -7.69 14.64 -11.53
C ARG A 310 -7.95 13.50 -12.52
N TYR A 311 -8.59 13.80 -13.66
CA TYR A 311 -8.87 12.83 -14.72
C TYR A 311 -7.60 12.19 -15.28
N HIS A 312 -6.60 13.02 -15.65
CA HIS A 312 -5.32 12.54 -16.16
C HIS A 312 -4.51 11.83 -15.08
N GLU A 313 -4.53 12.35 -13.86
CA GLU A 313 -3.87 11.72 -12.73
C GLU A 313 -4.42 10.33 -12.41
N ALA A 314 -5.73 10.10 -12.57
CA ALA A 314 -6.34 8.79 -12.40
C ALA A 314 -5.83 7.78 -13.44
N ILE A 315 -5.59 8.22 -14.69
CA ILE A 315 -5.01 7.37 -15.74
C ILE A 315 -3.58 6.97 -15.35
N ALA A 316 -2.77 7.92 -14.87
CA ALA A 316 -1.41 7.63 -14.41
C ALA A 316 -1.41 6.65 -13.23
N ARG A 317 -2.26 6.86 -12.22
CA ARG A 317 -2.43 5.91 -11.10
C ARG A 317 -2.82 4.51 -11.56
N LYS A 318 -3.78 4.41 -12.49
CA LYS A 318 -4.16 3.11 -13.07
C LYS A 318 -2.99 2.43 -13.78
N ARG A 319 -2.17 3.16 -14.52
CA ARG A 319 -0.96 2.62 -15.17
C ARG A 319 0.05 2.09 -14.14
N ILE A 320 0.30 2.86 -13.07
CA ILE A 320 1.15 2.42 -11.95
C ILE A 320 0.63 1.12 -11.34
N ARG A 321 -0.68 1.05 -11.06
CA ARG A 321 -1.30 -0.18 -10.52
C ARG A 321 -1.14 -1.38 -11.44
N LEU A 322 -1.35 -1.21 -12.74
CA LEU A 322 -1.19 -2.28 -13.72
C LEU A 322 0.28 -2.73 -13.83
N ALA A 323 1.22 -1.79 -13.83
CA ALA A 323 2.65 -2.10 -13.83
C ALA A 323 3.05 -2.88 -12.58
N ARG A 324 2.63 -2.43 -11.39
CA ARG A 324 2.87 -3.13 -10.11
C ARG A 324 2.24 -4.52 -10.11
N LYS A 325 0.99 -4.66 -10.57
CA LYS A 325 0.30 -5.95 -10.67
C LYS A 325 1.00 -6.89 -11.64
N TYR A 326 1.50 -6.40 -12.77
CA TYR A 326 2.26 -7.19 -13.72
C TYR A 326 3.57 -7.71 -13.13
N VAL A 327 4.28 -6.85 -12.38
CA VAL A 327 5.49 -7.24 -11.62
C VAL A 327 5.18 -8.28 -10.55
N LEU A 328 4.00 -8.22 -9.90
CA LEU A 328 3.59 -9.20 -8.90
C LEU A 328 3.10 -10.52 -9.52
N LEU A 329 2.33 -10.49 -10.61
CA LEU A 329 1.74 -11.69 -11.26
C LEU A 329 2.77 -12.53 -12.04
N ARG A 330 3.82 -11.91 -12.61
CA ARG A 330 4.90 -12.69 -13.23
C ARG A 330 5.58 -13.65 -12.25
N LYS A 331 5.40 -13.50 -10.93
CA LYS A 331 6.02 -14.35 -9.90
C LYS A 331 5.39 -15.74 -9.75
N GLU A 332 4.22 -16.02 -10.34
CA GLU A 332 3.48 -17.27 -10.06
C GLU A 332 3.61 -18.37 -11.13
N ASP A 333 3.90 -18.06 -12.40
CA ASP A 333 4.06 -19.08 -13.46
C ASP A 333 5.21 -18.70 -14.41
N ASP A 334 6.26 -19.52 -14.44
CA ASP A 334 7.43 -19.48 -15.35
C ASP A 334 8.15 -18.13 -15.51
N PHE A 335 9.06 -17.83 -14.56
CA PHE A 335 9.96 -16.67 -14.68
C PHE A 335 11.13 -16.97 -15.61
N ILE A 336 11.02 -16.55 -16.88
CA ILE A 336 12.19 -16.38 -17.75
C ILE A 336 12.96 -15.15 -17.22
N PRO A 337 14.28 -15.25 -16.93
CA PRO A 337 15.08 -14.11 -16.50
C PRO A 337 14.93 -12.94 -17.49
N ASP A 338 14.74 -11.71 -17.00
CA ASP A 338 14.76 -10.54 -17.88
C ASP A 338 16.13 -10.49 -18.59
N PRO A 339 16.17 -10.47 -19.94
CA PRO A 339 17.42 -10.39 -20.67
C PRO A 339 18.12 -9.10 -20.29
N TRP A 340 19.43 -9.22 -20.01
CA TRP A 340 20.26 -8.08 -19.65
C TRP A 340 20.25 -7.05 -20.80
N ASP A 341 19.87 -5.82 -20.48
CA ASP A 341 19.94 -4.65 -21.37
C ASP A 341 20.45 -3.42 -20.59
N GLN A 342 21.26 -2.59 -21.24
CA GLN A 342 21.86 -1.37 -20.67
C GLN A 342 20.80 -0.38 -20.17
N THR A 343 19.58 -0.42 -20.71
CA THR A 343 18.48 0.44 -20.28
C THR A 343 17.80 -0.01 -18.98
N ASN A 344 18.06 -1.25 -18.53
CA ASN A 344 17.33 -1.91 -17.44
C ASN A 344 18.17 -2.16 -16.17
N GLN A 345 19.37 -1.58 -16.09
CA GLN A 345 20.36 -1.81 -15.02
C GLN A 345 19.81 -1.58 -13.60
N VAL A 346 18.91 -0.61 -13.40
CA VAL A 346 18.31 -0.29 -12.09
C VAL A 346 17.27 -1.33 -11.65
N ASN A 347 16.63 -2.03 -12.59
CA ASN A 347 15.57 -3.01 -12.30
C ASN A 347 16.12 -4.41 -11.98
N ILE A 348 17.32 -4.75 -12.46
CA ILE A 348 17.99 -6.03 -12.21
C ILE A 348 18.30 -6.23 -10.71
N ILE A 349 18.61 -5.14 -10.00
CA ILE A 349 18.97 -5.18 -8.57
C ILE A 349 17.76 -5.50 -7.69
N ASN A 350 16.57 -4.98 -8.01
CA ASN A 350 15.40 -5.12 -7.13
C ASN A 350 14.70 -6.49 -7.27
N ASN A 351 14.82 -7.16 -8.42
CA ASN A 351 14.13 -8.43 -8.69
C ASN A 351 14.99 -9.68 -8.44
N ASN A 352 16.30 -9.62 -8.63
CA ASN A 352 17.12 -10.85 -8.72
C ASN A 352 17.82 -11.24 -7.41
N ILE A 353 17.83 -10.42 -6.36
CA ILE A 353 18.57 -10.75 -5.14
C ILE A 353 18.03 -12.00 -4.44
N ALA A 354 16.70 -12.13 -4.34
CA ALA A 354 16.07 -13.30 -3.72
C ALA A 354 16.36 -14.59 -4.51
N GLU A 355 16.21 -14.54 -5.84
CA GLU A 355 16.49 -15.67 -6.75
C GLU A 355 17.97 -16.02 -6.79
N LEU A 356 18.88 -15.05 -6.86
CA LEU A 356 20.32 -15.30 -6.84
C LEU A 356 20.78 -15.88 -5.50
N THR A 357 20.13 -15.49 -4.39
CA THR A 357 20.41 -16.07 -3.06
C THR A 357 19.93 -17.52 -3.00
N ILE A 358 18.69 -17.80 -3.42
CA ILE A 358 18.13 -19.16 -3.46
C ILE A 358 18.91 -20.06 -4.42
N MET A 359 19.27 -19.54 -5.60
CA MET A 359 20.08 -20.24 -6.60
C MET A 359 21.49 -20.53 -6.07
N ALA A 360 22.13 -19.57 -5.40
CA ALA A 360 23.45 -19.77 -4.79
C ALA A 360 23.45 -20.84 -3.69
N GLU A 361 22.32 -21.05 -3.01
CA GLU A 361 22.13 -22.07 -1.96
C GLU A 361 21.72 -23.46 -2.48
N LYS A 362 21.40 -23.60 -3.78
CA LYS A 362 21.06 -24.91 -4.37
C LYS A 362 22.21 -25.92 -4.18
N PRO A 363 21.93 -27.19 -3.82
CA PRO A 363 22.95 -28.23 -3.81
C PRO A 363 23.32 -28.66 -5.26
N GLY A 364 24.51 -29.25 -5.44
CA GLY A 364 24.91 -29.81 -6.74
C GLY A 364 25.79 -28.92 -7.63
N TRP A 365 26.28 -27.79 -7.13
CA TRP A 365 27.26 -26.97 -7.85
C TRP A 365 28.57 -27.72 -8.09
N GLU A 366 28.98 -27.79 -9.35
CA GLU A 366 30.27 -28.36 -9.75
C GLU A 366 31.27 -27.25 -10.06
N VAL A 367 32.53 -27.43 -9.66
CA VAL A 367 33.58 -26.44 -9.99
C VAL A 367 33.99 -26.63 -11.46
N ALA A 368 33.53 -25.73 -12.32
CA ALA A 368 33.90 -25.74 -13.73
C ALA A 368 35.32 -25.22 -13.95
N ARG A 369 35.73 -24.20 -13.19
CA ARG A 369 37.06 -23.60 -13.34
C ARG A 369 37.51 -22.86 -12.08
N THR A 370 38.79 -22.94 -11.77
CA THR A 370 39.43 -22.14 -10.72
C THR A 370 40.58 -21.34 -11.33
N LEU A 371 40.55 -20.03 -11.15
CA LEU A 371 41.55 -19.07 -11.63
C LEU A 371 41.95 -18.19 -10.44
N ASP A 372 43.12 -18.44 -9.86
CA ASP A 372 43.65 -17.75 -8.66
C ASP A 372 42.62 -17.61 -7.52
N HIS A 373 42.06 -16.41 -7.34
CA HIS A 373 41.09 -16.08 -6.32
C HIS A 373 39.63 -16.19 -6.76
N ILE A 374 39.39 -16.61 -8.01
CA ILE A 374 38.08 -16.72 -8.63
C ILE A 374 37.76 -18.20 -8.85
N ARG A 375 36.63 -18.65 -8.29
CA ARG A 375 36.06 -19.97 -8.52
C ARG A 375 34.77 -19.84 -9.31
N ILE A 376 34.69 -20.53 -10.43
CA ILE A 376 33.51 -20.58 -11.29
C ILE A 376 32.87 -21.95 -11.09
N PHE A 377 31.61 -21.94 -10.67
CA PHE A 377 30.78 -23.11 -10.48
C PHE A 377 29.68 -23.14 -11.55
N THR A 378 29.29 -24.34 -11.95
CA THR A 378 28.18 -24.57 -12.89
C THR A 378 27.17 -25.53 -12.27
N LEU A 379 25.91 -25.32 -12.61
CA LEU A 379 24.80 -26.22 -12.26
C LEU A 379 23.92 -26.34 -13.51
N GLU A 380 23.75 -27.56 -14.01
CA GLU A 380 22.99 -27.84 -15.24
C GLU A 380 21.80 -28.73 -14.90
N GLU A 381 20.60 -28.14 -14.91
CA GLU A 381 19.31 -28.83 -14.73
C GLU A 381 18.53 -28.73 -16.06
N ASP A 382 17.61 -27.77 -16.18
CA ASP A 382 16.90 -27.43 -17.42
C ASP A 382 17.56 -26.26 -18.19
N SER A 383 18.49 -25.55 -17.54
CA SER A 383 19.31 -24.47 -18.10
C SER A 383 20.68 -24.43 -17.43
N LEU A 384 21.68 -23.85 -18.09
CA LEU A 384 23.03 -23.71 -17.55
C LEU A 384 23.11 -22.49 -16.62
N ALA A 385 23.28 -22.73 -15.32
CA ALA A 385 23.55 -21.69 -14.33
C ALA A 385 25.06 -21.59 -14.02
N ILE A 386 25.56 -20.37 -13.85
CA ILE A 386 26.98 -20.09 -13.55
C ILE A 386 27.05 -19.23 -12.28
N LYS A 387 27.80 -19.70 -11.28
CA LYS A 387 28.12 -18.95 -10.05
C LYS A 387 29.60 -18.62 -10.04
N VAL A 388 29.95 -17.37 -9.78
CA VAL A 388 31.35 -16.93 -9.66
C VAL A 388 31.60 -16.44 -8.25
N GLU A 389 32.52 -17.08 -7.53
CA GLU A 389 33.00 -16.63 -6.23
C GLU A 389 34.38 -16.03 -6.37
N MET A 390 34.58 -14.81 -5.88
CA MET A 390 35.89 -14.17 -5.81
C MET A 390 36.25 -13.89 -4.35
N GLN A 391 37.42 -14.36 -3.92
CA GLN A 391 37.98 -14.00 -2.62
C GLN A 391 38.92 -12.81 -2.76
N VAL A 392 38.63 -11.71 -2.06
CA VAL A 392 39.48 -10.52 -2.07
C VAL A 392 40.03 -10.29 -0.67
N GLN A 393 41.35 -10.21 -0.53
CA GLN A 393 41.99 -9.83 0.74
C GLN A 393 42.06 -8.31 0.84
N ILE A 394 41.09 -7.71 1.52
CA ILE A 394 41.08 -6.29 1.86
C ILE A 394 40.81 -6.08 3.35
N PRO A 395 41.35 -5.01 3.97
CA PRO A 395 41.01 -4.64 5.34
C PRO A 395 39.50 -4.45 5.49
N SER A 396 38.93 -4.94 6.60
CA SER A 396 37.49 -4.94 6.86
C SER A 396 36.86 -3.55 6.83
N GLU A 397 37.58 -2.53 7.31
CA GLU A 397 37.14 -1.13 7.28
C GLU A 397 36.99 -0.61 5.83
N LEU A 398 37.92 -0.97 4.96
CA LEU A 398 37.88 -0.59 3.54
C LEU A 398 36.75 -1.33 2.82
N ALA A 399 36.58 -2.62 3.08
CA ALA A 399 35.48 -3.43 2.55
C ALA A 399 34.12 -2.84 2.91
N PHE A 400 33.93 -2.45 4.18
CA PHE A 400 32.69 -1.84 4.64
C PHE A 400 32.46 -0.46 4.00
N SER A 401 33.50 0.35 3.83
CA SER A 401 33.39 1.65 3.15
C SER A 401 32.97 1.50 1.67
N LEU A 402 33.55 0.54 0.95
CA LEU A 402 33.26 0.31 -0.47
C LEU A 402 31.87 -0.30 -0.68
N LEU A 403 31.42 -1.18 0.21
CA LEU A 403 30.08 -1.78 0.15
C LEU A 403 28.97 -0.85 0.63
N SER A 404 29.30 0.18 1.42
CA SER A 404 28.32 1.17 1.91
C SER A 404 28.15 2.37 0.98
N ASP A 405 29.11 2.60 0.06
CA ASP A 405 29.01 3.65 -0.96
C ASP A 405 28.39 3.11 -2.26
N PHE A 406 27.06 3.22 -2.34
CA PHE A 406 26.28 2.79 -3.49
C PHE A 406 26.54 3.61 -4.77
N THR A 407 27.30 4.71 -4.71
CA THR A 407 27.68 5.48 -5.91
C THR A 407 28.84 4.87 -6.69
N LEU A 408 29.59 3.96 -6.06
CA LEU A 408 30.72 3.24 -6.67
C LEU A 408 30.31 1.90 -7.31
N GLN A 409 29.06 1.47 -7.14
CA GLN A 409 28.49 0.30 -7.81
C GLN A 409 28.04 0.64 -9.24
N ASN A 410 28.97 1.07 -10.09
CA ASN A 410 28.75 1.09 -11.54
C ASN A 410 29.13 -0.29 -12.08
N PHE A 411 28.12 -1.09 -12.44
CA PHE A 411 28.27 -2.29 -13.27
C PHE A 411 27.91 -1.99 -14.72
#